data_AF-A0A497SFS3-F1
#
_entry.id   AF-A0A497SFS3-F1
#
_cell.length_a   1.000
_cell.length_b   1.000
_cell.length_c   1.000
_cell.angle_alpha   90.00
_cell.angle_beta   90.00
_cell.angle_gamma   90.00
#
_symmetry.space_group_name_H-M   'P 1'
#
loop_
_entity.id
_entity.type
_entity.pdbx_description
1 polymer ?
#
loop_
_entity_poly.entity_id
_entity_poly.type
_entity_poly.pdbx_seq_one_letter_code
_entity_poly.pdbx_strand_id
1 'polypeptide(L)' 'MKSRVSEGLHPSITIKMVYVRAKEIKGKRYYYLVKSKREGSRVRQITLKYLGSTHPDEETIMKLKNKYEKNLKN' A
#
# COMPACT_ATOMS: atom_id res chain seq x y z
N MET A 1 23.48 -2.00 -36.22
CA MET A 1 24.56 -1.78 -35.22
C MET A 1 23.94 -1.54 -33.85
N LYS A 2 24.63 -2.05 -32.83
CA LYS A 2 24.18 -2.32 -31.46
C LYS A 2 23.84 -1.08 -30.61
N SER A 3 22.75 -1.22 -29.86
CA SER A 3 22.61 -0.95 -28.41
C SER A 3 23.11 0.36 -27.80
N ARG A 4 22.18 1.07 -27.14
CA ARG A 4 22.38 1.50 -25.75
C ARG A 4 21.03 1.66 -25.04
N VAL A 5 20.47 0.53 -24.63
CA VAL A 5 19.48 0.50 -23.55
C VAL A 5 20.23 0.97 -22.30
N SER A 6 19.93 2.16 -21.80
CA SER A 6 20.46 2.63 -20.52
C SER A 6 19.79 1.84 -19.41
N GLU A 7 20.42 0.70 -19.09
CA GLU A 7 20.28 -0.02 -17.83
C GLU A 7 20.61 0.92 -16.66
N GLY A 8 19.86 0.78 -15.55
CA GLY A 8 20.32 1.27 -14.25
C GLY A 8 19.36 2.12 -13.43
N LEU A 9 18.14 1.63 -13.16
CA LEU A 9 17.55 1.87 -11.83
C LEU A 9 17.26 0.52 -11.17
N HIS A 10 18.11 0.20 -10.20
CA HIS A 10 18.12 -1.05 -9.45
C HIS A 10 16.84 -1.22 -8.59
N PRO A 11 16.36 -2.46 -8.39
CA PRO A 11 15.00 -2.78 -7.93
C PRO A 11 14.85 -2.66 -6.40
N SER A 12 14.61 -1.47 -5.89
CA SER A 12 14.19 -1.33 -4.49
C SER A 12 13.27 -0.16 -4.21
N ILE A 13 12.55 0.35 -5.21
CA ILE A 13 11.32 1.11 -4.94
C ILE A 13 10.23 0.09 -4.59
N THR A 14 10.45 -0.64 -3.50
CA THR A 14 9.35 -1.29 -2.80
C THR A 14 8.55 -0.14 -2.22
N ILE A 15 7.55 0.33 -2.97
CA ILE A 15 6.56 1.29 -2.46
C ILE A 15 5.78 0.54 -1.38
N LYS A 16 6.38 0.39 -0.18
CA LYS A 16 5.74 -0.15 1.03
C LYS A 16 4.79 0.91 1.61
N MET A 17 4.07 1.66 0.78
CA MET A 17 3.11 2.64 1.26
C MET A 17 1.89 1.87 1.77
N VAL A 18 1.78 1.81 3.10
CA VAL A 18 0.57 1.40 3.80
C VAL A 18 -0.34 2.61 3.91
N TYR A 19 -1.58 2.48 3.47
CA TYR A 19 -2.55 3.58 3.52
C TYR A 19 -3.97 3.07 3.78
N VAL A 20 -4.88 3.99 4.07
CA VAL A 20 -6.31 3.68 4.21
C VAL A 20 -6.99 3.92 2.87
N ARG A 21 -7.68 2.89 2.38
CA ARG A 21 -8.55 2.96 1.20
C ARG A 21 -10.00 3.02 1.65
N ALA A 22 -10.75 3.97 1.12
CA ALA A 22 -12.20 3.96 1.16
C ALA A 22 -12.76 3.19 -0.04
N LYS A 23 -13.81 2.40 0.19
CA LYS A 23 -14.58 1.73 -0.85
C LYS A 23 -16.05 1.96 -0.58
N GLU A 24 -16.79 2.37 -1.61
CA GLU A 24 -18.22 2.53 -1.53
C GLU A 24 -18.92 1.31 -2.11
N ILE A 25 -19.87 0.73 -1.37
CA ILE A 25 -20.66 -0.44 -1.77
C ILE A 25 -22.10 -0.18 -1.35
N LYS A 26 -23.02 -0.15 -2.31
CA LYS A 26 -24.46 0.10 -2.07
C LYS A 26 -24.72 1.36 -1.21
N GLY A 27 -24.01 2.45 -1.51
CA GLY A 27 -24.12 3.72 -0.78
C GLY A 27 -23.47 3.73 0.62
N LYS A 28 -22.86 2.62 1.06
CA LYS A 28 -22.12 2.54 2.33
C LYS A 28 -20.62 2.61 2.08
N ARG A 29 -19.92 3.42 2.87
CA ARG A 29 -18.46 3.54 2.81
C ARG A 29 -17.80 2.58 3.78
N TYR A 30 -16.72 1.97 3.31
CA TYR A 30 -15.95 0.94 4.01
C TYR A 30 -14.47 1.26 3.91
N TYR A 31 -13.78 1.21 5.03
CA TYR A 31 -12.38 1.56 5.13
C TYR A 31 -11.52 0.31 5.30
N TYR A 32 -10.40 0.29 4.58
CA TYR A 32 -9.46 -0.83 4.57
C TYR A 32 -8.04 -0.31 4.69
N LEU A 33 -7.23 -0.95 5.52
CA LEU A 33 -5.80 -0.79 5.50
C LEU A 33 -5.21 -1.67 4.40
N VAL A 34 -4.38 -1.08 3.56
CA VAL A 34 -3.88 -1.70 2.33
C VAL A 34 -2.40 -1.40 2.17
N LYS A 35 -1.66 -2.29 1.52
CA LYS A 35 -0.29 -2.03 1.06
C LYS A 35 -0.20 -2.08 -0.45
N SER A 36 0.63 -1.21 -1.01
CA SER A 36 1.05 -1.34 -2.40
C SER A 36 2.20 -2.35 -2.50
N LYS A 37 2.19 -3.21 -3.51
CA LYS A 37 3.27 -4.15 -3.83
C LYS A 37 3.49 -4.13 -5.34
N ARG A 38 4.71 -3.86 -5.77
CA ARG A 38 5.09 -3.95 -7.18
C ARG A 38 5.46 -5.40 -7.50
N GLU A 39 4.85 -5.95 -8.54
CA GLU A 39 5.11 -7.28 -9.07
C GLU A 39 5.48 -7.11 -10.55
N GLY A 40 6.79 -7.05 -10.82
CA GLY A 40 7.34 -6.73 -12.14
C GLY A 40 6.93 -5.34 -12.64
N SER A 41 6.19 -5.29 -13.76
CA SER A 41 5.66 -4.06 -14.34
C SER A 41 4.34 -3.58 -13.74
N ARG A 42 3.70 -4.40 -12.88
CA ARG A 42 2.38 -4.11 -12.32
C ARG A 42 2.47 -3.69 -10.85
N VAL A 43 1.60 -2.78 -10.44
CA VAL A 43 1.39 -2.45 -9.03
C VAL A 43 0.09 -3.10 -8.58
N ARG A 44 0.16 -3.93 -7.54
CA ARG A 44 -1.00 -4.56 -6.91
C ARG A 44 -1.21 -4.01 -5.52
N GLN A 45 -2.48 -3.94 -5.14
CA GLN A 45 -2.89 -3.54 -3.81
C GLN A 45 -3.28 -4.78 -3.02
N ILE A 46 -2.69 -4.95 -1.84
CA ILE A 46 -2.96 -6.06 -0.93
C ILE A 46 -3.70 -5.51 0.28
N THR A 47 -4.89 -6.05 0.55
CA THR A 47 -5.65 -5.71 1.75
C THR A 47 -4.97 -6.32 2.98
N LEU A 48 -4.65 -5.47 3.96
CA LEU A 48 -4.05 -5.88 5.23
C LEU A 48 -5.12 -6.06 6.31
N LYS A 49 -6.09 -5.15 6.38
CA LYS A 49 -7.10 -5.15 7.44
C LYS A 49 -8.36 -4.41 7.01
N TYR A 50 -9.52 -4.90 7.41
CA TYR A 50 -10.78 -4.14 7.35
C TYR A 50 -10.92 -3.27 8.60
N LEU A 51 -11.22 -1.98 8.40
CA LEU A 51 -11.29 -0.97 9.47
C LEU A 51 -12.72 -0.62 9.87
N GLY A 52 -13.72 -1.11 9.14
CA GLY A 52 -15.13 -0.82 9.41
C GLY A 52 -15.73 0.19 8.44
N SER A 53 -16.92 0.68 8.80
CA SER A 53 -17.66 1.70 8.03
C SER A 53 -17.42 3.14 8.50
N THR A 54 -16.65 3.32 9.58
CA THR A 54 -16.28 4.63 10.12
C THR A 54 -14.87 4.98 9.69
N HIS A 55 -14.64 6.25 9.31
CA HIS A 55 -13.29 6.70 9.02
C HIS A 55 -12.44 6.66 10.29
N PRO A 56 -11.29 5.95 10.29
CA PRO A 56 -10.38 5.99 11.43
C PRO A 56 -9.80 7.40 11.57
N ASP A 57 -9.57 7.82 12.81
CA ASP A 57 -8.86 9.05 13.14
C ASP A 57 -7.38 8.99 12.71
N GLU A 58 -6.77 10.16 12.54
CA GLU A 58 -5.39 10.28 12.07
C GLU A 58 -4.38 9.56 12.98
N GLU A 59 -4.61 9.59 14.29
CA GLU A 59 -3.74 8.94 15.28
C GLU A 59 -3.78 7.41 15.11
N THR A 60 -4.98 6.84 14.97
CA THR A 60 -5.21 5.43 14.64
C THR A 60 -4.56 5.07 13.31
N ILE A 61 -4.69 5.90 12.27
CA ILE A 61 -4.04 5.67 10.97
C ILE A 61 -2.52 5.62 11.15
N MET A 62 -1.93 6.55 11.90
CA MET A 62 -0.48 6.61 12.11
C MET A 62 0.02 5.39 12.91
N LYS A 63 -0.69 5.00 13.97
CA LYS A 63 -0.41 3.79 14.76
C LYS A 63 -0.47 2.54 13.88
N LEU A 64 -1.48 2.42 13.02
CA LEU A 64 -1.62 1.30 12.08
C LEU A 64 -0.47 1.28 11.07
N LYS A 65 -0.16 2.39 10.42
CA LYS A 65 0.97 2.48 9.48
C LYS A 65 2.28 2.04 10.13
N ASN A 66 2.62 2.62 11.28
CA ASN A 66 3.84 2.29 12.03
C ASN A 66 3.90 0.80 12.43
N LYS A 67 2.77 0.24 12.89
CA LYS A 67 2.68 -1.18 13.25
C LYS A 67 3.02 -2.08 12.05
N TYR A 68 2.43 -1.83 10.89
CA TYR A 68 2.64 -2.69 9.72
C TYR A 68 4.01 -2.44 9.06
N GLU A 69 4.52 -1.22 9.08
CA GLU A 69 5.87 -0.93 8.57
C GLU A 69 6.97 -1.61 9.40
N LYS A 70 6.84 -1.65 10.73
CA LYS A 70 7.78 -2.37 11.61
C LYS A 70 7.80 -3.87 11.34
N ASN A 71 6.61 -4.49 11.22
CA ASN A 71 6.49 -5.92 10.90
C ASN A 71 6.96 -6.29 9.48
N LEU A 72 7.19 -5.32 8.61
CA LEU A 72 7.70 -5.52 7.24
C LEU A 72 9.23 -5.43 7.16
N LYS A 73 9.92 -5.06 8.25
CA LYS A 73 11.38 -4.91 8.34
C LYS A 73 12.07 -6.04 9.11
N ASN A 74 11.32 -6.82 9.88
CA ASN A 74 11.76 -8.08 10.48
C ASN A 74 11.42 -9.24 9.54
#